data_AF-A0A7X5V8L9-F1
#
_entry.id   AF-A0A7X5V8L9-F1
#
_cell.length_a   1.000
_cell.length_b   1.000
_cell.length_c   1.000
_cell.angle_alpha   90.00
_cell.angle_beta   90.00
_cell.angle_gamma   90.00
#
_symmetry.space_group_name_H-M   'P 1'
#
loop_
_entity.id
_entity.type
_entity.pdbx_description
1 polymer ?
#
loop_
_entity_poly.entity_id
_entity_poly.type
_entity_poly.pdbx_seq_one_letter_code
_entity_poly.pdbx_strand_id
1 'polypeptide(L)'
;MIPLGALQFSPAEVAMIFAIVTVGAVLLALPATLAFAWVGYRRATGRPGWNALWYWFCGTSLSLAATALAASQDLGWWSVPIGWIPTGLLAVTLNPRGTPEASYCRNP
;
A
#
# COMPACT_ATOMS: atom_id res chain seq x y z
N MET A 1 -6.21 28.43 -21.00
CA MET A 1 -6.39 26.98 -21.24
C MET A 1 -6.33 26.77 -22.74
N ILE A 2 -5.34 26.04 -23.23
CA ILE A 2 -5.25 25.71 -24.67
C ILE A 2 -6.25 24.56 -24.90
N PRO A 3 -7.22 24.69 -25.82
CA PRO A 3 -8.18 23.63 -26.07
C PRO A 3 -7.45 22.49 -26.78
N LEU A 4 -7.02 21.50 -26.00
CA LEU A 4 -6.67 20.20 -26.53
C LEU A 4 -7.98 19.62 -27.07
N GLY A 5 -8.11 19.54 -28.40
CA GLY A 5 -9.22 18.85 -29.05
C GLY A 5 -9.37 17.43 -28.50
N ALA A 6 -10.56 16.84 -28.61
CA ALA A 6 -10.90 15.54 -28.03
C ALA A 6 -9.76 14.52 -28.21
N LEU A 7 -9.00 14.27 -27.14
CA LEU A 7 -7.93 13.28 -27.11
C LEU A 7 -8.58 11.90 -27.25
N GLN A 8 -8.60 11.37 -28.46
CA GLN A 8 -9.03 10.00 -28.73
C GLN A 8 -7.86 9.08 -28.41
N PHE A 9 -7.89 8.46 -27.24
CA PHE A 9 -6.93 7.41 -26.88
C PHE A 9 -7.40 6.08 -27.44
N SER A 10 -6.50 5.34 -28.09
CA SER A 10 -6.72 3.94 -28.42
C SER A 10 -6.84 3.10 -27.13
N PRO A 11 -7.52 1.94 -27.17
CA PRO A 11 -7.59 1.05 -26.00
C PRO A 11 -6.21 0.63 -25.46
N ALA A 12 -5.22 0.48 -26.33
CA ALA A 12 -3.85 0.16 -25.95
C ALA A 12 -3.17 1.30 -25.18
N GLU A 13 -3.38 2.55 -25.59
CA GLU A 13 -2.85 3.73 -24.87
C GLU A 13 -3.51 3.89 -23.51
N VAL A 14 -4.83 3.68 -23.42
CA VAL A 14 -5.54 3.70 -22.14
C VAL A 14 -4.98 2.65 -21.20
N ALA A 15 -4.78 1.42 -21.68
CA ALA A 15 -4.19 0.34 -20.88
C ALA A 15 -2.77 0.67 -20.41
N MET A 16 -1.95 1.27 -21.28
CA MET A 16 -0.59 1.71 -20.94
C MET A 16 -0.60 2.81 -19.87
N ILE A 17 -1.48 3.81 -20.01
CA ILE A 17 -1.64 4.88 -19.00
C ILE A 17 -2.04 4.28 -17.65
N PHE A 18 -3.03 3.38 -17.64
CA PHE A 18 -3.42 2.69 -16.40
C PHE A 18 -2.27 1.90 -15.79
N ALA A 19 -1.48 1.19 -16.60
CA ALA A 19 -0.32 0.44 -16.12
C ALA A 19 0.73 1.37 -15.49
N ILE A 20 1.09 2.47 -16.15
CA ILE A 20 2.06 3.45 -15.64
C ILE A 20 1.57 4.09 -14.35
N VAL A 21 0.31 4.53 -14.32
CA VAL A 21 -0.29 5.15 -13.12
C VAL A 21 -0.34 4.15 -11.98
N THR A 22 -0.72 2.90 -12.25
CA THR A 22 -0.80 1.85 -11.22
C THR A 22 0.59 1.54 -10.66
N VAL A 23 1.58 1.31 -11.51
CA VAL A 23 2.96 1.03 -11.07
C VAL A 23 3.51 2.20 -10.29
N GLY A 24 3.37 3.43 -10.80
CA GLY A 24 3.81 4.64 -10.11
C GLY A 24 3.16 4.80 -8.73
N ALA A 25 1.85 4.57 -8.63
CA ALA A 25 1.13 4.69 -7.38
C ALA A 25 1.53 3.60 -6.36
N VAL A 26 1.75 2.37 -6.81
CA VAL A 26 2.27 1.28 -5.96
C VAL A 26 3.67 1.63 -5.44
N LEU A 27 4.56 2.13 -6.31
CA LEU A 27 5.91 2.53 -5.92
C LEU A 27 5.90 3.65 -4.87
N LEU A 28 5.02 4.64 -5.02
CA LEU A 28 4.86 5.73 -4.05
C LEU A 28 4.30 5.26 -2.70
N ALA A 29 3.57 4.14 -2.67
CA ALA A 29 3.04 3.56 -1.44
C ALA A 29 4.07 2.69 -0.68
N LEU A 30 5.15 2.24 -1.34
CA LEU A 30 6.11 1.27 -0.78
C LEU A 30 6.61 1.58 0.64
N PRO A 31 6.95 2.82 1.03
CA PRO A 31 7.49 3.08 2.36
C PRO A 31 6.58 2.59 3.49
N ALA A 32 5.27 2.85 3.40
CA ALA A 32 4.30 2.40 4.40
C ALA A 32 3.90 0.93 4.21
N THR A 33 3.77 0.48 2.97
CA THR A 33 3.23 -0.84 2.66
C THR A 33 4.24 -1.95 2.89
N LEU A 34 5.54 -1.69 2.71
CA LEU A 34 6.61 -2.62 3.08
C LEU A 34 6.71 -2.79 4.60
N ALA A 35 6.55 -1.71 5.37
CA ALA A 35 6.49 -1.80 6.83
C ALA A 35 5.31 -2.68 7.27
N PHE A 36 4.16 -2.55 6.60
CA PHE A 36 3.00 -3.37 6.90
C PHE A 36 3.15 -4.84 6.44
N ALA A 37 3.78 -5.05 5.29
CA ALA A 37 4.15 -6.38 4.81
C ALA A 37 5.06 -7.11 5.82
N TRP A 38 6.03 -6.39 6.41
CA TRP A 38 6.91 -6.92 7.44
C TRP A 38 6.16 -7.34 8.70
N VAL A 39 5.16 -6.55 9.13
CA VAL A 39 4.27 -6.94 10.23
C VAL A 39 3.52 -8.23 9.87
N GLY A 40 2.99 -8.34 8.65
CA GLY A 40 2.37 -9.57 8.15
C GLY A 40 3.31 -10.77 8.20
N TYR A 41 4.54 -10.61 7.72
CA TYR A 41 5.57 -11.65 7.78
C TYR A 41 5.78 -12.16 9.21
N ARG A 42 5.97 -11.24 10.17
CA ARG A 42 6.22 -11.58 11.59
C ARG A 42 5.02 -12.20 12.30
N ARG A 43 3.80 -11.90 11.87
CA ARG A 43 2.56 -12.45 12.46
C ARG A 43 2.20 -13.84 11.95
N ALA A 44 2.85 -14.33 10.90
CA ALA A 44 2.46 -15.58 10.27
C ALA A 44 2.90 -16.81 11.08
N THR A 45 1.99 -17.77 11.24
CA THR A 45 2.26 -19.05 11.92
C THR A 45 2.64 -20.18 10.95
N GLY A 46 2.38 -20.06 9.66
CA GLY A 46 2.64 -21.13 8.68
C GLY A 46 3.22 -20.67 7.34
N ARG A 47 2.62 -19.66 6.70
CA ARG A 47 3.05 -19.17 5.38
C ARG A 47 3.44 -17.68 5.43
N PRO A 48 4.65 -17.35 5.91
CA PRO A 48 5.05 -15.97 6.16
C PRO A 48 5.11 -15.12 4.90
N GLY A 49 5.52 -15.68 3.76
CA GLY A 49 5.50 -14.98 2.48
C GLY A 49 4.08 -14.61 2.01
N TRP A 50 3.12 -15.54 2.13
CA TRP A 50 1.74 -15.28 1.74
C TRP A 50 1.07 -14.23 2.63
N ASN A 51 1.33 -14.28 3.95
CA ASN A 51 0.80 -13.28 4.86
C ASN A 51 1.44 -11.90 4.62
N ALA A 52 2.74 -11.85 4.33
CA ALA A 52 3.41 -10.60 3.95
C ALA A 52 2.82 -9.99 2.67
N LEU A 53 2.57 -10.81 1.65
CA LEU A 53 1.94 -10.38 0.40
C LEU A 53 0.53 -9.85 0.63
N TRP A 54 -0.26 -10.54 1.47
CA TRP A 54 -1.60 -10.08 1.82
C TRP A 54 -1.58 -8.73 2.53
N TYR A 55 -0.70 -8.56 3.53
CA TYR A 55 -0.54 -7.30 4.23
C TYR A 55 -0.03 -6.18 3.32
N TRP A 56 0.92 -6.48 2.43
CA TRP A 56 1.38 -5.54 1.41
C TRP A 56 0.23 -5.08 0.51
N PHE A 57 -0.58 -6.01 0.00
CA PHE A 57 -1.71 -5.70 -0.88
C PHE A 57 -2.78 -4.86 -0.18
N CYS A 58 -3.14 -5.22 1.06
CA CYS A 58 -4.09 -4.45 1.87
C CYS A 58 -3.56 -3.06 2.20
N GLY A 59 -2.29 -2.96 2.60
CA GLY A 59 -1.64 -1.67 2.88
C GLY A 59 -1.60 -0.79 1.64
N THR A 60 -1.29 -1.36 0.48
CA THR A 60 -1.23 -0.62 -0.79
C THR A 60 -2.60 -0.10 -1.17
N SER A 61 -3.63 -0.95 -1.14
CA SER A 61 -5.01 -0.55 -1.39
C SER A 61 -5.46 0.59 -0.46
N LEU A 62 -5.16 0.49 0.83
CA LEU A 62 -5.51 1.51 1.83
C LEU A 62 -4.77 2.83 1.58
N SER A 63 -3.47 2.78 1.31
CA SER A 63 -2.67 3.98 1.05
C SER A 63 -3.07 4.68 -0.24
N LEU A 64 -3.43 3.94 -1.28
CA LEU A 64 -3.96 4.50 -2.52
C LEU A 64 -5.32 5.16 -2.31
N ALA A 65 -6.24 4.50 -1.59
CA ALA A 65 -7.54 5.08 -1.27
C ALA A 65 -7.42 6.38 -0.47
N ALA A 66 -6.55 6.39 0.55
CA ALA A 66 -6.29 7.58 1.36
C ALA A 66 -5.60 8.70 0.55
N THR A 67 -4.65 8.35 -0.33
CA THR A 67 -4.02 9.31 -1.25
C THR A 67 -5.04 9.92 -2.20
N ALA A 68 -5.92 9.10 -2.78
CA ALA A 68 -6.96 9.58 -3.68
C ALA A 68 -7.94 10.54 -2.98
N LEU A 69 -8.32 10.22 -1.73
CA LEU A 69 -9.17 11.09 -0.91
C LEU A 69 -8.48 12.40 -0.52
N ALA A 70 -7.18 12.37 -0.25
CA ALA A 70 -6.40 13.58 0.03
C ALA A 70 -6.23 14.43 -1.25
N ALA A 71 -6.00 13.78 -2.40
CA ALA A 71 -5.87 14.44 -3.69
C ALA A 71 -7.18 15.12 -4.12
N SER A 72 -8.34 14.55 -3.81
CA SER A 72 -9.65 15.19 -4.08
C SER A 72 -9.90 16.44 -3.25
N GLN A 73 -9.04 16.74 -2.27
CA GLN A 73 -9.09 17.95 -1.45
C GLN A 73 -8.01 18.98 -1.87
N ASP A 74 -7.46 18.84 -3.08
CA ASP A 74 -6.44 19.73 -3.63
C ASP A 74 -5.14 19.80 -2.81
N LEU A 75 -4.84 18.76 -2.03
CA LEU A 75 -3.62 18.68 -1.21
C LEU A 75 -2.34 18.44 -2.04
N GLY A 76 -2.48 18.27 -3.36
CA GLY A 76 -1.36 18.17 -4.31
C GLY A 76 -0.38 17.06 -3.91
N TRP A 77 0.92 17.38 -3.88
CA TRP A 77 1.98 16.42 -3.55
C TRP A 77 1.91 15.90 -2.11
N TRP A 78 1.26 16.63 -1.18
CA TRP A 78 1.07 16.19 0.20
C TRP A 78 0.08 15.03 0.34
N SER A 79 -0.73 14.78 -0.68
CA SER A 79 -1.66 13.65 -0.69
C SER A 79 -0.95 12.31 -0.50
N VAL A 80 0.27 12.18 -1.04
CA VAL A 80 1.08 10.94 -0.97
C VAL A 80 1.51 10.61 0.47
N PRO A 81 2.23 11.47 1.20
CA PRO A 81 2.60 11.18 2.58
C PRO A 81 1.39 11.10 3.52
N ILE A 82 0.29 11.83 3.26
CA ILE A 82 -0.96 11.68 4.02
C ILE A 82 -1.58 10.30 3.80
N GLY A 83 -1.54 9.79 2.57
CA GLY A 83 -2.00 8.45 2.24
C GLY A 83 -1.22 7.33 2.95
N TRP A 84 0.00 7.58 3.40
CA TRP A 84 0.77 6.63 4.18
C TRP A 84 0.25 6.46 5.61
N ILE A 85 -0.41 7.48 6.17
CA ILE A 85 -0.77 7.54 7.60
C ILE A 85 -1.61 6.35 8.04
N PRO A 86 -2.74 6.00 7.38
CA PRO A 86 -3.57 4.89 7.84
C PRO A 86 -2.82 3.55 7.85
N THR A 87 -2.06 3.27 6.79
CA THR A 87 -1.26 2.04 6.67
C THR A 87 -0.13 2.01 7.70
N GLY A 88 0.54 3.14 7.93
CA GLY A 88 1.58 3.27 8.95
C GLY A 88 1.04 3.06 10.36
N LEU A 89 -0.14 3.63 10.67
CA LEU A 89 -0.82 3.41 11.95
C LEU A 89 -1.18 1.93 12.14
N LEU A 90 -1.69 1.27 11.11
CA LEU A 90 -1.95 -0.18 11.16
C LEU A 90 -0.66 -0.97 11.37
N ALA A 91 0.44 -0.60 10.71
CA ALA A 91 1.72 -1.25 10.92
C ALA A 91 2.22 -1.11 12.36
N VAL A 92 2.14 0.09 12.94
CA VAL A 92 2.56 0.32 14.33
C VAL A 92 1.66 -0.43 15.32
N THR A 93 0.34 -0.39 15.13
CA THR A 93 -0.64 -0.99 16.06
C THR A 93 -0.62 -2.51 16.02
N LEU A 94 -0.43 -3.09 14.83
CA LEU A 94 -0.43 -4.54 14.63
C LEU A 94 0.96 -5.17 14.73
N ASN A 95 2.02 -4.38 14.90
CA ASN A 95 3.36 -4.91 15.08
C ASN A 95 3.39 -5.79 16.34
N PRO A 96 3.74 -7.09 16.23
CA PRO A 96 3.88 -7.94 17.40
C PRO A 96 4.98 -7.37 18.31
N ARG A 97 4.56 -6.82 19.45
CA ARG A 97 5.45 -6.50 20.58
C ARG A 97 6.04 -7.83 21.02
N GLY A 98 7.37 -7.94 21.01
CA GLY A 98 8.05 -9.19 21.33
C GLY A 98 7.75 -9.62 22.76
N THR A 99 6.70 -10.42 22.96
CA THR A 99 6.57 -11.27 24.13
C THR A 99 7.29 -12.58 23.78
N PRO A 100 8.36 -12.96 24.51
CA PRO A 100 9.17 -14.15 24.24
C PRO A 100 8.42 -15.48 24.37
N GLU A 101 7.17 -15.47 24.86
CA GLU A 101 6.47 -16.69 25.28
C GLU A 101 5.79 -17.46 24.13
N ALA A 102 5.60 -16.86 22.96
CA ALA A 102 5.00 -17.57 21.82
C ALA A 102 5.96 -18.60 21.16
N SER A 103 7.25 -18.57 21.50
CA SER A 103 8.25 -19.53 21.01
C SER A 103 8.34 -20.83 21.82
N TYR A 104 7.78 -20.89 23.04
CA TYR A 104 7.90 -22.07 23.91
C TYR A 104 6.85 -23.16 23.66
N CYS A 105 5.74 -22.86 22.97
CA CYS A 105 4.67 -23.83 22.72
C CYS A 105 4.80 -24.58 21.38
N ARG A 106 5.98 -24.53 20.74
CA ARG A 106 6.22 -25.15 19.44
C ARG A 106 7.16 -26.35 19.56
N ASN A 107 6.77 -27.35 20.34
CA ASN A 107 7.27 -28.72 20.28
C ASN A 107 6.24 -29.67 20.92
N PRO A 108 5.61 -30.53 20.11
CA PRO A 108 5.50 -31.94 20.44
C PRO A 108 6.52 -32.77 19.64
#